data_AF-A0A6A9QE11-F1
#
_entry.id   AF-A0A6A9QE11-F1
#
_cell.length_a   1.000
_cell.length_b   1.000
_cell.length_c   1.000
_cell.angle_alpha   90.00
_cell.angle_beta   90.00
_cell.angle_gamma   90.00
#
_symmetry.space_group_name_H-M   'P 1'
#
loop_
_entity.id
_entity.type
_entity.pdbx_description
1 polymer ?
#
loop_
_entity_poly.entity_id
_entity_poly.type
_entity_poly.pdbx_seq_one_letter_code
_entity_poly.pdbx_strand_id
1 'polypeptide(L)'
;MRIDVHQHLGIKWVNAKEISEYFDIILLNPAYKYSCQCCVDGFYQQYLWLTNKNEHREKYRLLGIYNPKCRVPLEVELGRQYEKGIVGIVLTPEKHGYKIQDIDKVLEFAEDHKMPIFIKTMQDLTQKIQEFTHLTFVVLGSYYPMEERLYNLLKYDNVFFETSGVPESFLNKIPTDRLIYGSGYPYLPFKNVHLIDVISKNALKIISIH
;
A
#
# COMPACT_ATOMS: atom_id res chain seq x y z
N MET A 1 -18.53 -5.74 4.80
CA MET A 1 -17.49 -5.89 3.78
C MET A 1 -16.14 -5.72 4.46
N ARG A 2 -15.29 -6.74 4.39
CA ARG A 2 -13.95 -6.79 4.98
C ARG A 2 -12.90 -6.64 3.90
N ILE A 3 -12.01 -5.68 4.08
CA ILE A 3 -10.99 -5.33 3.09
C ILE A 3 -9.63 -5.40 3.75
N ASP A 4 -8.71 -6.14 3.14
CA ASP A 4 -7.30 -6.13 3.50
C ASP A 4 -6.52 -5.32 2.47
N VAL A 5 -5.99 -4.17 2.86
CA VAL A 5 -5.25 -3.30 1.92
C VAL A 5 -3.77 -3.70 1.76
N HIS A 6 -3.29 -4.73 2.47
CA HIS A 6 -1.87 -5.01 2.57
C HIS A 6 -1.57 -6.52 2.69
N GLN A 7 -1.57 -7.24 1.56
CA GLN A 7 -1.07 -8.62 1.49
C GLN A 7 0.01 -8.82 0.42
N HIS A 8 0.94 -9.74 0.64
CA HIS A 8 2.08 -10.02 -0.23
C HIS A 8 1.99 -11.40 -0.93
N LEU A 9 0.78 -11.93 -1.09
CA LEU A 9 0.53 -13.19 -1.82
C LEU A 9 0.87 -13.06 -3.31
N GLY A 10 1.09 -14.19 -3.99
CA GLY A 10 1.38 -14.21 -5.43
C GLY A 10 2.79 -13.76 -5.81
N ILE A 11 3.67 -13.54 -4.83
CA ILE A 11 5.09 -13.23 -5.03
C ILE A 11 5.90 -14.53 -4.96
N LYS A 12 6.88 -14.69 -5.84
CA LYS A 12 7.81 -15.84 -5.88
C LYS A 12 8.49 -16.01 -4.52
N TRP A 13 8.54 -17.25 -4.04
CA TRP A 13 9.06 -17.64 -2.71
C TRP A 13 8.19 -17.24 -1.51
N VAL A 14 7.04 -16.59 -1.74
CA VAL A 14 6.03 -16.40 -0.71
C VAL A 14 5.05 -17.58 -0.75
N ASN A 15 5.46 -18.68 -0.12
CA ASN A 15 4.66 -19.89 -0.02
C ASN A 15 3.77 -19.82 1.22
N ALA A 16 2.60 -19.19 1.08
CA ALA A 16 1.61 -19.07 2.15
C ALA A 16 0.23 -19.48 1.66
N LYS A 17 -0.57 -20.03 2.58
CA LYS A 17 -1.97 -20.36 2.32
C LYS A 17 -2.73 -19.06 2.07
N GLU A 18 -3.62 -19.06 1.09
CA GLU A 18 -4.60 -17.97 0.99
C GLU A 18 -5.48 -17.91 2.23
N ILE A 19 -5.77 -16.69 2.65
CA ILE A 19 -6.70 -16.36 3.74
C ILE A 19 -7.89 -15.58 3.17
N SER A 20 -8.26 -15.89 1.93
CA SER A 20 -9.24 -15.14 1.16
C SER A 20 -10.66 -15.30 1.73
N GLU A 21 -10.91 -16.34 2.52
CA GLU A 21 -12.17 -16.59 3.22
C GLU A 21 -12.50 -15.53 4.29
N TYR A 22 -11.51 -14.77 4.76
CA TYR A 22 -11.70 -13.72 5.78
C TYR A 22 -12.05 -12.35 5.20
N PHE A 23 -11.94 -12.20 3.86
CA PHE A 23 -12.02 -10.91 3.19
C PHE A 23 -12.89 -10.98 1.93
N ASP A 24 -13.59 -9.87 1.70
CA ASP A 24 -14.33 -9.65 0.46
C ASP A 24 -13.42 -9.06 -0.61
N ILE A 25 -12.48 -8.20 -0.22
CA ILE A 25 -11.49 -7.57 -1.12
C ILE A 25 -10.09 -7.64 -0.49
N ILE A 26 -9.09 -7.96 -1.31
CA ILE A 26 -7.69 -8.00 -0.92
C ILE A 26 -6.86 -7.20 -1.91
N LEU A 27 -6.09 -6.23 -1.42
CA LEU A 27 -5.06 -5.56 -2.22
C LEU A 27 -3.74 -6.30 -2.07
N LEU A 28 -3.17 -6.64 -3.22
CA LEU A 28 -1.88 -7.26 -3.35
C LEU A 28 -0.81 -6.18 -3.42
N ASN A 29 -0.03 -6.07 -2.35
CA ASN A 29 1.16 -5.25 -2.25
C ASN A 29 2.35 -6.01 -2.86
N PRO A 30 2.97 -5.50 -3.94
CA PRO A 30 4.05 -6.18 -4.65
C PRO A 30 5.42 -6.09 -3.97
N ALA A 31 5.56 -5.31 -2.90
CA ALA A 31 6.85 -5.07 -2.27
C ALA A 31 7.43 -6.36 -1.65
N TYR A 32 8.69 -6.69 -1.97
CA TYR A 32 9.35 -7.83 -1.36
C TYR A 32 9.62 -7.60 0.14
N LYS A 33 9.68 -8.69 0.92
CA LYS A 33 10.05 -8.63 2.35
C LYS A 33 11.41 -7.95 2.54
N TYR A 34 12.38 -8.35 1.72
CA TYR A 34 13.75 -7.84 1.71
C TYR A 34 13.94 -6.86 0.56
N SER A 35 14.93 -5.98 0.68
CA SER A 35 15.25 -5.02 -0.38
C SER A 35 15.67 -5.73 -1.66
N CYS A 36 15.23 -5.21 -2.79
CA CYS A 36 15.84 -5.49 -4.08
C CYS A 36 15.98 -4.17 -4.86
N GLN A 37 16.92 -4.11 -5.79
CA GLN A 37 17.06 -2.97 -6.71
C GLN A 37 16.21 -3.17 -7.97
N CYS A 38 15.05 -3.81 -7.81
CA CYS A 38 14.13 -4.08 -8.90
C CYS A 38 13.35 -2.81 -9.27
N CYS A 39 12.85 -2.75 -10.50
CA CYS A 39 11.98 -1.66 -10.93
C CYS A 39 10.56 -1.76 -10.32
N VAL A 40 10.06 -2.99 -10.15
CA VAL A 40 8.63 -3.28 -9.95
C VAL A 40 8.36 -4.39 -8.92
N ASP A 41 9.38 -4.76 -8.14
CA ASP A 41 9.36 -5.86 -7.19
C ASP A 41 8.60 -7.12 -7.68
N GLY A 42 7.53 -7.51 -6.99
CA GLY A 42 6.70 -8.67 -7.27
C GLY A 42 5.49 -8.40 -8.18
N PHE A 43 5.31 -7.18 -8.71
CA PHE A 43 4.08 -6.78 -9.41
C PHE A 43 3.66 -7.75 -10.52
N TYR A 44 4.56 -8.02 -11.47
CA TYR A 44 4.24 -8.92 -12.59
C TYR A 44 4.01 -10.37 -12.14
N GLN A 45 4.59 -10.79 -11.01
CA GLN A 45 4.35 -12.12 -10.46
C GLN A 45 2.93 -12.20 -9.91
N GLN A 46 2.49 -11.18 -9.18
CA GLN A 46 1.11 -11.07 -8.67
C GLN A 46 0.10 -10.97 -9.81
N TYR A 47 0.39 -10.17 -10.83
CA TYR A 47 -0.46 -10.07 -12.02
C TYR A 47 -0.65 -11.44 -12.69
N LEU A 48 0.44 -12.16 -12.97
CA LEU A 48 0.39 -13.48 -13.60
C LEU A 48 -0.29 -14.53 -12.70
N TRP A 49 -0.04 -14.45 -11.38
CA TRP A 49 -0.69 -15.31 -10.40
C TRP A 49 -2.20 -15.12 -10.40
N LEU A 50 -2.69 -13.87 -10.50
CA LEU A 50 -4.12 -13.58 -10.62
C LEU A 50 -4.71 -14.01 -11.96
N THR A 51 -4.02 -13.78 -13.09
CA THR A 51 -4.54 -14.17 -14.40
C THR A 51 -4.72 -15.68 -14.54
N ASN A 52 -3.94 -16.47 -13.79
CA ASN A 52 -4.06 -17.93 -13.79
C ASN A 52 -5.19 -18.44 -12.87
N LYS A 53 -5.82 -17.57 -12.07
CA LYS A 53 -6.80 -17.89 -11.03
C LYS A 53 -8.22 -17.42 -11.36
N ASN A 54 -8.71 -17.76 -12.56
CA ASN A 54 -9.98 -17.28 -13.14
C ASN A 54 -11.16 -17.06 -12.17
N GLU A 55 -11.28 -17.82 -11.09
CA GLU A 55 -12.40 -17.80 -10.14
C GLU A 55 -12.33 -16.71 -9.03
N HIS A 56 -11.22 -15.97 -8.89
CA HIS A 56 -11.04 -15.02 -7.78
C HIS A 56 -10.61 -13.61 -8.18
N ARG A 57 -10.63 -13.26 -9.46
CA ARG A 57 -10.19 -11.94 -9.94
C ARG A 57 -10.96 -10.79 -9.28
N GLU A 58 -12.24 -10.98 -9.00
CA GLU A 58 -13.09 -9.97 -8.35
C GLU A 58 -12.74 -9.72 -6.88
N LYS A 59 -12.09 -10.68 -6.21
CA LYS A 59 -11.67 -10.55 -4.81
C LYS A 59 -10.32 -9.84 -4.66
N TYR A 60 -9.45 -9.91 -5.67
CA TYR A 60 -8.11 -9.33 -5.60
C TYR A 60 -8.00 -8.04 -6.40
N ARG A 61 -7.28 -7.05 -5.88
CA ARG A 61 -6.85 -5.85 -6.60
C ARG A 61 -5.33 -5.73 -6.51
N LEU A 62 -4.71 -5.23 -7.56
CA LEU A 62 -3.26 -5.06 -7.61
C LEU A 62 -2.90 -3.66 -7.13
N LEU A 63 -1.86 -3.55 -6.32
CA LEU A 63 -1.12 -2.30 -6.15
C LEU A 63 0.06 -2.31 -7.12
N GLY A 64 0.34 -1.15 -7.70
CA GLY A 64 1.55 -0.92 -8.47
C GLY A 64 2.72 -0.62 -7.56
N ILE A 65 3.93 -0.66 -8.11
CA ILE A 65 5.15 -0.21 -7.45
C ILE A 65 6.15 0.22 -8.50
N TYR A 66 6.86 1.31 -8.21
CA TYR A 66 7.91 1.81 -9.06
C TYR A 66 9.09 2.26 -8.21
N ASN A 67 10.28 1.81 -8.60
CA ASN A 67 11.53 2.32 -8.05
C ASN A 67 12.01 3.50 -8.92
N PRO A 68 12.07 4.74 -8.39
CA PRO A 68 12.59 5.91 -9.09
C PRO A 68 14.01 5.76 -9.67
N LYS A 69 14.80 4.82 -9.15
CA LYS A 69 16.13 4.49 -9.69
C LYS A 69 16.10 3.54 -10.88
N CYS A 70 14.92 3.10 -11.31
CA CYS A 70 14.77 2.25 -12.47
C CYS A 70 15.22 2.98 -13.75
N ARG A 71 15.87 2.24 -14.66
CA ARG A 71 16.25 2.76 -15.98
C ARG A 71 15.08 2.92 -16.95
N VAL A 72 13.97 2.22 -16.70
CA VAL A 72 12.77 2.31 -17.53
C VAL A 72 12.04 3.59 -17.12
N PRO A 73 11.65 4.47 -18.07
CA PRO A 73 10.91 5.68 -17.74
C PRO A 73 9.66 5.37 -16.93
N LEU A 74 9.36 6.24 -15.98
CA LEU A 74 8.24 6.08 -15.05
C LEU A 74 6.91 5.92 -15.78
N GLU A 75 6.67 6.75 -16.79
CA GLU A 75 5.44 6.82 -17.55
C GLU A 75 5.23 5.52 -18.35
N VAL A 76 6.33 4.90 -18.79
CA VAL A 76 6.29 3.60 -19.48
C VAL A 76 5.96 2.49 -18.49
N GLU A 77 6.63 2.45 -17.34
CA GLU A 77 6.46 1.34 -16.41
C GLU A 77 5.15 1.44 -15.65
N LEU A 78 4.86 2.57 -15.00
CA LEU A 78 3.58 2.78 -14.32
C LEU A 78 2.40 2.79 -15.29
N GLY A 79 2.58 3.28 -16.53
CA GLY A 79 1.55 3.17 -17.57
C GLY A 79 1.16 1.72 -17.87
N ARG A 80 2.13 0.81 -17.99
CA ARG A 80 1.87 -0.63 -18.16
C ARG A 80 1.16 -1.26 -16.96
N GLN A 81 1.50 -0.83 -15.74
CA GLN A 81 0.82 -1.32 -14.54
C GLN A 81 -0.61 -0.79 -14.45
N TYR A 82 -0.82 0.48 -14.84
CA TYR A 82 -2.14 1.12 -14.94
C TYR A 82 -3.05 0.37 -15.92
N GLU A 83 -2.57 0.06 -17.13
CA GLU A 83 -3.31 -0.75 -18.11
C GLU A 83 -3.67 -2.16 -17.58
N LYS A 84 -2.92 -2.65 -16.58
CA LYS A 84 -3.17 -3.93 -15.90
C LYS A 84 -4.11 -3.82 -14.71
N GLY A 85 -4.61 -2.62 -14.41
CA GLY A 85 -5.65 -2.37 -13.42
C GLY A 85 -5.14 -2.25 -11.99
N ILE A 86 -3.98 -1.62 -11.77
CA ILE A 86 -3.59 -1.23 -10.41
C ILE A 86 -4.58 -0.22 -9.84
N VAL A 87 -4.77 -0.24 -8.52
CA VAL A 87 -5.71 0.65 -7.80
C VAL A 87 -5.02 1.62 -6.84
N GLY A 88 -3.70 1.68 -6.88
CA GLY A 88 -2.85 2.45 -5.98
C GLY A 88 -1.38 2.13 -6.21
N ILE A 89 -0.48 2.94 -5.66
CA ILE A 89 0.96 2.79 -5.87
C ILE A 89 1.66 2.64 -4.52
N VAL A 90 2.50 1.62 -4.41
CA VAL A 90 3.33 1.36 -3.24
C VAL A 90 4.69 2.04 -3.40
N LEU A 91 5.15 2.72 -2.36
CA LEU A 91 6.47 3.33 -2.25
C LEU A 91 7.20 2.83 -1.01
N THR A 92 8.44 2.40 -1.19
CA THR A 92 9.31 1.91 -0.12
C THR A 92 10.72 2.51 -0.24
N PRO A 93 10.91 3.80 0.09
CA PRO A 93 12.16 4.53 -0.15
C PRO A 93 13.39 3.84 0.42
N GLU A 94 13.34 3.31 1.65
CA GLU A 94 14.48 2.67 2.30
C GLU A 94 14.84 1.33 1.63
N LYS A 95 13.85 0.57 1.17
CA LYS A 95 14.11 -0.72 0.50
C LYS A 95 14.77 -0.54 -0.86
N HIS A 96 14.37 0.50 -1.59
CA HIS A 96 14.92 0.82 -2.90
C HIS A 96 16.11 1.79 -2.83
N GLY A 97 16.34 2.41 -1.67
CA GLY A 97 17.45 3.30 -1.38
C GLY A 97 17.33 4.69 -2.02
N TYR A 98 16.12 5.22 -2.26
CA TYR A 98 15.91 6.57 -2.79
C TYR A 98 15.39 7.52 -1.70
N LYS A 99 15.44 8.83 -1.99
CA LYS A 99 14.96 9.85 -1.06
C LYS A 99 13.53 10.25 -1.37
N ILE A 100 12.80 10.73 -0.37
CA ILE A 100 11.42 11.20 -0.55
C ILE A 100 11.30 12.41 -1.48
N GLN A 101 12.40 13.12 -1.74
CA GLN A 101 12.42 14.19 -2.74
C GLN A 101 12.44 13.67 -4.18
N ASP A 102 12.73 12.39 -4.40
CA ASP A 102 12.90 11.80 -5.73
C ASP A 102 11.59 11.24 -6.32
N ILE A 103 10.45 11.39 -5.63
CA ILE A 103 9.18 10.73 -6.00
C ILE A 103 8.16 11.62 -6.71
N ASP A 104 8.48 12.88 -7.00
CA ASP A 104 7.49 13.86 -7.49
C ASP A 104 6.75 13.38 -8.73
N LYS A 105 7.48 12.84 -9.71
CA LYS A 105 6.87 12.25 -10.91
C LYS A 105 5.94 11.07 -10.62
N VAL A 106 6.18 10.32 -9.55
CA VAL A 106 5.27 9.24 -9.13
C VAL A 106 4.00 9.82 -8.51
N LEU A 107 4.14 10.88 -7.70
CA LEU A 107 3.01 11.57 -7.08
C LEU A 107 2.15 12.27 -8.14
N GLU A 108 2.76 12.94 -9.12
CA GLU A 108 2.09 13.53 -10.29
C GLU A 108 1.29 12.46 -11.05
N PHE A 109 1.93 11.33 -11.39
CA PHE A 109 1.24 10.22 -12.05
C PHE A 109 0.07 9.71 -11.21
N ALA A 110 0.25 9.58 -9.90
CA ALA A 110 -0.81 9.11 -9.01
C ALA A 110 -1.97 10.11 -8.93
N GLU A 111 -1.69 11.41 -8.89
CA GLU A 111 -2.70 12.47 -8.85
C GLU A 111 -3.53 12.52 -10.15
N ASP A 112 -2.86 12.49 -11.31
CA ASP A 112 -3.50 12.47 -12.63
C ASP A 112 -4.48 11.28 -12.79
N HIS A 113 -4.14 10.15 -12.17
CA HIS A 113 -4.92 8.92 -12.24
C HIS A 113 -5.78 8.67 -10.99
N LYS A 114 -5.85 9.63 -10.06
CA LYS A 114 -6.61 9.55 -8.80
C LYS A 114 -6.29 8.30 -7.96
N MET A 115 -5.01 7.93 -7.93
CA MET A 115 -4.51 6.76 -7.23
C MET A 115 -3.97 7.11 -5.84
N PRO A 116 -4.35 6.37 -4.79
CA PRO A 116 -3.73 6.53 -3.48
C PRO A 116 -2.28 6.03 -3.49
N ILE A 117 -1.45 6.68 -2.67
CA ILE A 117 -0.06 6.29 -2.39
C ILE A 117 -0.01 5.49 -1.10
N PHE A 118 0.44 4.25 -1.18
CA PHE A 118 0.75 3.41 -0.03
C PHE A 118 2.24 3.50 0.27
N ILE A 119 2.64 4.18 1.33
CA ILE A 119 4.05 4.48 1.57
C ILE A 119 4.55 3.93 2.90
N LYS A 120 5.64 3.16 2.84
CA LYS A 120 6.40 2.75 4.02
C LYS A 120 7.72 3.50 4.03
N THR A 121 7.89 4.44 4.97
CA THR A 121 9.10 5.27 5.06
C THR A 121 9.42 5.72 6.47
N MET A 122 10.69 5.97 6.75
CA MET A 122 11.17 6.68 7.94
C MET A 122 11.54 8.15 7.65
N GLN A 123 11.49 8.55 6.39
CA GLN A 123 11.74 9.92 5.95
C GLN A 123 10.52 10.80 6.24
N ASP A 124 10.73 12.11 6.34
CA ASP A 124 9.65 13.06 6.57
C ASP A 124 8.80 13.25 5.30
N LEU A 125 7.50 12.97 5.42
CA LEU A 125 6.52 13.11 4.34
C LEU A 125 5.83 14.48 4.32
N THR A 126 6.02 15.29 5.36
CA THR A 126 5.25 16.53 5.62
C THR A 126 5.19 17.43 4.39
N GLN A 127 6.34 17.70 3.78
CA GLN A 127 6.42 18.57 2.61
C GLN A 127 5.62 18.00 1.42
N LYS A 128 5.76 16.70 1.12
CA LYS A 128 5.05 16.07 0.00
C LYS A 128 3.55 15.99 0.20
N ILE A 129 3.10 15.77 1.43
CA ILE A 129 1.67 15.81 1.76
C ILE A 129 1.08 17.22 1.57
N GLN A 130 1.86 18.26 1.91
CA GLN A 130 1.45 19.66 1.73
C GLN A 130 1.46 20.10 0.25
N GLU A 131 2.38 19.57 -0.55
CA GLU A 131 2.46 19.84 -1.99
C GLU A 131 1.33 19.14 -2.76
N PHE A 132 1.02 17.87 -2.42
CA PHE A 132 0.04 17.04 -3.11
C PHE A 132 -1.24 16.85 -2.27
N THR A 133 -1.93 17.96 -2.00
CA THR A 133 -3.10 17.99 -1.08
C THR A 133 -4.31 17.18 -1.57
N HIS A 134 -4.44 16.93 -2.88
CA HIS A 134 -5.53 16.12 -3.44
C HIS A 134 -5.21 14.62 -3.43
N LEU A 135 -3.96 14.26 -3.22
CA LEU A 135 -3.51 12.87 -3.21
C LEU A 135 -3.76 12.25 -1.85
N THR A 136 -4.30 11.03 -1.82
CA THR A 136 -4.45 10.27 -0.58
C THR A 136 -3.17 9.50 -0.28
N PHE A 137 -2.64 9.66 0.93
CA PHE A 137 -1.50 8.91 1.44
C PHE A 137 -1.96 7.89 2.48
N VAL A 138 -1.56 6.63 2.30
CA VAL A 138 -1.74 5.55 3.27
C VAL A 138 -0.37 5.16 3.79
N VAL A 139 -0.10 5.50 5.05
CA VAL A 139 1.16 5.16 5.73
C VAL A 139 1.12 3.69 6.11
N LEU A 140 1.99 2.89 5.50
CA LEU A 140 2.08 1.44 5.69
C LEU A 140 2.87 1.08 6.95
N GLY A 141 2.37 0.10 7.69
CA GLY A 141 3.00 -0.35 8.92
C GLY A 141 4.28 -1.18 8.72
N SER A 142 5.34 -0.82 9.45
CA SER A 142 5.86 -1.60 10.59
C SER A 142 7.31 -1.23 10.93
N TYR A 143 7.54 -1.12 12.24
CA TYR A 143 8.76 -0.80 13.02
C TYR A 143 9.00 0.67 13.41
N TYR A 144 8.39 0.97 14.55
CA TYR A 144 8.71 1.96 15.58
C TYR A 144 10.24 2.19 15.73
N PRO A 145 10.72 3.45 15.77
CA PRO A 145 10.26 4.48 16.69
C PRO A 145 10.01 5.83 16.00
N MET A 146 8.75 6.13 15.67
CA MET A 146 8.38 7.41 15.03
C MET A 146 7.04 7.98 15.48
N GLU A 147 6.60 7.67 16.71
CA GLU A 147 5.29 8.15 17.20
C GLU A 147 5.07 9.65 16.96
N GLU A 148 6.04 10.48 17.33
CA GLU A 148 5.90 11.93 17.19
C GLU A 148 5.72 12.39 15.74
N ARG A 149 6.50 11.82 14.80
CA ARG A 149 6.36 12.16 13.39
C ARG A 149 5.04 11.66 12.82
N LEU A 150 4.59 10.47 13.22
CA LEU A 150 3.31 9.93 12.77
C LEU A 150 2.13 10.75 13.32
N TYR A 151 2.17 11.20 14.58
CA TYR A 151 1.14 12.09 15.12
C TYR A 151 1.10 13.43 14.38
N ASN A 152 2.25 13.97 13.98
CA ASN A 152 2.30 15.19 13.17
C ASN A 152 1.60 15.04 11.82
N LEU A 153 1.46 13.83 11.30
CA LEU A 153 0.72 13.58 10.07
C LEU A 153 -0.81 13.52 10.28
N LEU A 154 -1.30 13.36 11.53
CA LEU A 154 -2.74 13.32 11.83
C LEU A 154 -3.46 14.63 11.55
N LYS A 155 -2.72 15.75 11.44
CA LYS A 155 -3.31 17.06 11.12
C LYS A 155 -3.69 17.21 9.65
N TYR A 156 -3.29 16.28 8.78
CA TYR A 156 -3.54 16.35 7.34
C TYR A 156 -4.69 15.44 6.95
N ASP A 157 -5.74 15.99 6.34
CA ASP A 157 -6.97 15.24 6.06
C ASP A 157 -6.86 14.16 4.96
N ASN A 158 -5.78 14.17 4.20
CA ASN A 158 -5.50 13.21 3.13
C ASN A 158 -4.57 12.06 3.56
N VAL A 159 -4.29 11.88 4.86
CA VAL A 159 -3.37 10.87 5.40
C VAL A 159 -4.06 9.79 6.25
N PHE A 160 -3.97 8.54 5.82
CA PHE A 160 -4.51 7.38 6.54
C PHE A 160 -3.39 6.49 7.05
N PHE A 161 -3.69 5.68 8.06
CA PHE A 161 -2.74 4.80 8.70
C PHE A 161 -3.20 3.35 8.59
N GLU A 162 -2.32 2.51 8.06
CA GLU A 162 -2.54 1.09 7.90
C GLU A 162 -2.09 0.32 9.16
N THR A 163 -2.84 -0.71 9.56
CA THR A 163 -2.73 -1.31 10.90
C THR A 163 -1.62 -2.35 11.08
N SER A 164 -1.05 -2.90 10.02
CA SER A 164 -0.20 -4.08 10.07
C SER A 164 1.10 -3.83 10.85
N GLY A 165 1.37 -4.65 11.86
CA GLY A 165 2.59 -4.55 12.66
C GLY A 165 2.70 -3.25 13.48
N VAL A 166 1.59 -2.55 13.69
CA VAL A 166 1.49 -1.36 14.54
C VAL A 166 0.96 -1.77 15.93
N PRO A 167 1.57 -1.31 17.04
CA PRO A 167 1.08 -1.61 18.38
C PRO A 167 -0.32 -1.05 18.64
N GLU A 168 -1.16 -1.79 19.36
CA GLU A 168 -2.52 -1.35 19.73
C GLU A 168 -2.52 -0.02 20.50
N SER A 169 -1.52 0.21 21.37
CA SER A 169 -1.37 1.46 22.11
C SER A 169 -1.25 2.70 21.21
N PHE A 170 -0.70 2.54 20.01
CA PHE A 170 -0.61 3.59 19.01
C PHE A 170 -1.91 3.69 18.20
N LEU A 171 -2.46 2.56 17.75
CA LEU A 171 -3.73 2.53 17.01
C LEU A 171 -4.87 3.18 17.80
N ASN A 172 -4.91 2.99 19.12
CA ASN A 172 -5.92 3.58 20.01
C ASN A 172 -5.85 5.12 20.10
N LYS A 173 -4.76 5.74 19.64
CA LYS A 173 -4.60 7.20 19.60
C LYS A 173 -4.95 7.80 18.23
N ILE A 174 -5.12 6.97 17.20
CA ILE A 174 -5.49 7.42 15.86
C ILE A 174 -7.02 7.41 15.75
N PRO A 175 -7.65 8.49 15.23
CA PRO A 175 -9.08 8.48 14.98
C PRO A 175 -9.49 7.34 14.04
N THR A 176 -10.56 6.62 14.38
CA THR A 176 -10.95 5.38 13.68
C THR A 176 -11.25 5.58 12.19
N ASP A 177 -11.73 6.76 11.80
CA ASP A 177 -11.98 7.14 10.40
C ASP A 177 -10.68 7.37 9.60
N ARG A 178 -9.53 7.42 10.25
CA ARG A 178 -8.18 7.52 9.66
C ARG A 178 -7.43 6.19 9.59
N LEU A 179 -7.99 5.15 10.18
CA LEU A 179 -7.41 3.81 10.18
C LEU A 179 -7.91 3.00 8.98
N ILE A 180 -7.02 2.18 8.43
CA ILE A 180 -7.33 1.21 7.37
C ILE A 180 -6.77 -0.13 7.77
N TYR A 181 -7.58 -1.19 7.63
CA TYR A 181 -7.09 -2.53 7.91
C TYR A 181 -6.12 -3.01 6.82
N GLY A 182 -4.96 -3.47 7.26
CA GLY A 182 -4.13 -4.38 6.50
C GLY A 182 -3.46 -5.39 7.42
N SER A 183 -3.23 -6.59 6.90
CA SER A 183 -2.65 -7.69 7.69
C SER A 183 -1.12 -7.76 7.59
N GLY A 184 -0.53 -7.26 6.51
CA GLY A 184 0.87 -7.50 6.16
C GLY A 184 1.16 -8.98 5.89
N TYR A 185 0.13 -9.80 5.65
CA TYR A 185 0.27 -11.24 5.48
C TYR A 185 0.98 -11.57 4.16
N PRO A 186 1.85 -12.60 4.11
CA PRO A 186 2.28 -13.48 5.20
C PRO A 186 3.58 -13.03 5.88
N TYR A 187 4.04 -11.81 5.64
CA TYR A 187 5.25 -11.31 6.29
C TYR A 187 5.05 -11.10 7.79
N LEU A 188 3.80 -10.81 8.18
CA LEU A 188 3.33 -10.82 9.55
C LEU A 188 2.32 -11.95 9.76
N PRO A 189 2.26 -12.55 10.97
CA PRO A 189 1.20 -13.49 11.31
C PRO A 189 -0.17 -12.84 11.16
N PHE A 190 -1.10 -13.54 10.51
CA PHE A 190 -2.47 -13.07 10.39
C PHE A 190 -3.09 -12.91 11.79
N LYS A 191 -3.62 -11.71 12.06
CA LYS A 191 -4.36 -11.40 13.28
C LYS A 191 -5.68 -10.75 12.89
N ASN A 192 -6.77 -11.30 13.42
CA ASN A 192 -8.07 -10.69 13.28
C ASN A 192 -8.15 -9.50 14.24
N VAL A 193 -8.59 -8.34 13.73
CA VAL A 193 -8.68 -7.10 14.53
C VAL A 193 -10.15 -6.83 14.81
N HIS A 194 -10.48 -6.55 16.07
CA HIS A 194 -11.86 -6.33 16.53
C HIS A 194 -12.63 -5.24 15.77
N LEU A 195 -11.92 -4.30 15.11
CA LEU A 195 -12.50 -3.16 14.37
C LEU A 195 -12.49 -3.33 12.85
N ILE A 196 -12.14 -4.50 12.32
CA ILE A 196 -11.94 -4.73 10.88
C ILE A 196 -13.13 -4.26 10.03
N ASP A 197 -14.35 -4.53 10.47
CA ASP A 197 -15.58 -4.16 9.75
C ASP A 197 -15.80 -2.64 9.69
N VAL A 198 -15.33 -1.89 10.69
CA VAL A 198 -15.43 -0.43 10.76
C VAL A 198 -14.39 0.21 9.85
N ILE A 199 -13.12 -0.17 9.99
CA ILE A 199 -12.01 0.45 9.27
C ILE A 199 -11.91 -0.01 7.80
N SER A 200 -12.51 -1.17 7.45
CA SER A 200 -12.65 -1.59 6.05
C SER A 200 -13.49 -0.62 5.22
N LYS A 201 -14.43 0.11 5.84
CA LYS A 201 -15.21 1.14 5.13
C LYS A 201 -14.37 2.33 4.70
N ASN A 202 -13.26 2.61 5.40
CA ASN A 202 -12.35 3.68 5.02
C ASN A 202 -11.55 3.31 3.78
N ALA A 203 -11.15 2.03 3.64
CA ALA A 203 -10.48 1.55 2.43
C ALA A 203 -11.31 1.86 1.17
N LEU A 204 -12.63 1.60 1.19
CA LEU A 204 -13.52 1.88 0.05
C LEU A 204 -13.55 3.34 -0.42
N LYS A 205 -13.31 4.29 0.48
CA LYS A 205 -13.27 5.71 0.12
C LYS A 205 -12.00 6.05 -0.66
N ILE A 206 -10.98 5.20 -0.55
CA ILE A 206 -9.60 5.47 -0.97
C ILE A 206 -9.28 4.69 -2.24
N ILE A 207 -9.62 3.41 -2.26
CA ILE A 207 -9.58 2.62 -3.48
C ILE A 207 -10.87 2.96 -4.24
N SER A 208 -10.75 3.79 -5.29
CA SER A 208 -11.88 4.02 -6.20
C SER A 208 -12.23 2.69 -6.86
N ILE A 209 -13.17 1.95 -6.26
CA ILE A 209 -13.73 0.74 -6.87
C ILE A 209 -14.71 1.24 -7.92
N HIS A 210 -14.21 1.39 -9.15
CA HIS A 210 -15.05 1.50 -10.34
C HIS A 210 -15.48 0.12 -10.81
#